data_AF-A0A7J7QZZ9-F1
#
_entry.id   AF-A0A7J7QZZ9-F1
#
_cell.length_a   1.000
_cell.length_b   1.000
_cell.length_c   1.000
_cell.angle_alpha   90.00
_cell.angle_beta   90.00
_cell.angle_gamma   90.00
#
_symmetry.space_group_name_H-M   'P 1'
#
loop_
_entity.id
_entity.type
_entity.pdbx_description
1 polymer ?
#
loop_
_entity_poly.entity_id
_entity_poly.type
_entity_poly.pdbx_seq_one_letter_code
_entity_poly.pdbx_strand_id
1 'polypeptide(L)'
;MAYVAGFTVAHDVSARDWQMRRNGRQWLLGKTFDTFCPLGPALVTKDSVADPHNLKICCRVNGEVVQSSNTSQMVFKTEELIAWVSQFVTLYPGDIILTGTPPGVGVFRKPPVFLKKGDEVQCEIEELGVIINKVV
;
A
#
# COMPACT_ATOMS: atom_id res chain seq x y z
N MET A 1 -8.11 17.13 -5.01
CA MET A 1 -8.76 15.92 -5.54
C MET A 1 -9.07 15.93 -7.05
N ALA A 2 -9.13 17.07 -7.75
CA ALA A 2 -9.64 17.14 -9.13
C ALA A 2 -8.92 16.26 -10.18
N TYR A 3 -7.65 15.91 -9.95
CA TYR A 3 -6.83 15.10 -10.87
C TYR A 3 -6.83 13.59 -10.55
N VAL A 4 -7.61 13.15 -9.57
CA VAL A 4 -7.68 11.74 -9.15
C VAL A 4 -8.86 11.05 -9.83
N ALA A 5 -8.60 9.96 -10.55
CA ALA A 5 -9.66 9.15 -11.14
C ALA A 5 -10.40 8.32 -10.08
N GLY A 6 -9.67 7.75 -9.13
CA GLY A 6 -10.22 6.91 -8.08
C GLY A 6 -9.16 6.33 -7.14
N PHE A 7 -9.60 5.41 -6.30
CA PHE A 7 -8.81 4.73 -5.28
C PHE A 7 -8.95 3.21 -5.43
N THR A 8 -7.91 2.48 -5.05
CA THR A 8 -7.91 1.01 -5.04
C THR A 8 -7.07 0.51 -3.88
N VAL A 9 -7.24 -0.75 -3.48
CA VAL A 9 -6.37 -1.37 -2.48
C VAL A 9 -5.07 -1.77 -3.16
N ALA A 10 -3.95 -1.51 -2.48
CA ALA A 10 -2.61 -1.89 -2.93
C ALA A 10 -1.85 -2.58 -1.80
N HIS A 11 -1.03 -3.56 -2.15
CA HIS A 11 -0.05 -4.14 -1.24
C HIS A 11 1.38 -3.88 -1.73
N ASP A 12 2.10 -2.99 -1.03
CA ASP A 12 3.51 -2.66 -1.30
C ASP A 12 4.45 -3.72 -0.70
N VAL A 13 4.51 -4.88 -1.36
CA VAL A 13 5.35 -6.01 -0.91
C VAL A 13 6.81 -5.59 -0.97
N SER A 14 7.58 -5.98 0.05
CA SER A 14 8.97 -5.53 0.18
C SER A 14 9.91 -6.64 0.65
N ALA A 15 10.90 -6.96 -0.18
CA ALA A 15 12.04 -7.79 0.19
C ALA A 15 13.02 -6.95 1.02
N ARG A 16 12.92 -7.04 2.36
CA ARG A 16 13.65 -6.15 3.28
C ARG A 16 15.16 -6.38 3.28
N ASP A 17 15.61 -7.59 2.96
CA ASP A 17 17.03 -7.88 2.75
C ASP A 17 17.60 -7.14 1.54
N TRP A 18 16.85 -7.07 0.43
CA TRP A 18 17.21 -6.29 -0.74
C TRP A 18 17.15 -4.79 -0.49
N GLN A 19 16.05 -4.31 0.09
CA GLN A 19 15.85 -2.90 0.40
C GLN A 19 16.93 -2.34 1.35
N MET A 20 17.37 -3.11 2.34
CA MET A 20 18.23 -2.59 3.41
C MET A 20 19.71 -2.99 3.28
N ARG A 21 20.02 -4.10 2.60
CA ARG A 21 21.37 -4.69 2.64
C ARG A 21 21.96 -4.96 1.27
N ARG A 22 21.19 -5.53 0.34
CA ARG A 22 21.75 -6.05 -0.93
C ARG A 22 21.77 -5.02 -2.07
N ASN A 23 21.02 -3.93 -1.97
CA ASN A 23 20.91 -2.93 -3.04
C ASN A 23 21.29 -1.51 -2.59
N GLY A 24 22.42 -1.34 -1.90
CA GLY A 24 22.92 0.01 -1.53
C GLY A 24 21.95 0.87 -0.72
N ARG A 25 21.00 0.24 0.00
CA ARG A 25 19.89 0.88 0.73
C ARG A 25 18.90 1.66 -0.14
N GLN A 26 18.90 1.45 -1.44
CA GLN A 26 17.92 2.00 -2.38
C GLN A 26 16.67 1.12 -2.39
N TRP A 27 15.50 1.77 -2.39
CA TRP A 27 14.23 1.07 -2.14
C TRP A 27 13.65 0.39 -3.37
N LEU A 28 13.95 0.91 -4.56
CA LEU A 28 13.34 0.47 -5.83
C LEU A 28 13.40 -1.05 -5.99
N LEU A 29 14.60 -1.64 -6.04
CA LEU A 29 14.76 -3.07 -6.32
C LEU A 29 14.11 -3.96 -5.26
N GLY A 30 14.02 -3.51 -4.01
CA GLY A 30 13.38 -4.29 -2.93
C GLY A 30 11.85 -4.34 -3.04
N LYS A 31 11.25 -3.60 -3.97
CA LYS A 31 9.79 -3.40 -4.12
C LYS A 31 9.27 -3.68 -5.54
N THR A 32 10.15 -4.06 -6.47
CA THR A 32 9.81 -4.20 -7.89
C THR A 32 9.94 -5.63 -8.41
N PHE A 33 9.99 -6.63 -7.52
CA PHE A 33 9.98 -8.02 -7.96
C PHE A 33 8.61 -8.36 -8.56
N ASP A 34 8.58 -9.32 -9.49
CA ASP A 34 7.33 -9.81 -10.04
C ASP A 34 6.35 -10.13 -8.90
N THR A 35 5.08 -9.73 -9.06
CA THR A 35 3.99 -9.86 -8.07
C THR A 35 4.03 -8.92 -6.86
N PHE A 36 5.02 -8.03 -6.69
CA PHE A 36 5.16 -7.21 -5.48
C PHE A 36 4.23 -5.99 -5.37
N CYS A 37 3.40 -5.74 -6.37
CA CYS A 37 2.38 -4.70 -6.32
C CYS A 37 0.99 -5.24 -6.71
N PRO A 38 0.36 -6.11 -5.89
CA PRO A 38 -1.04 -6.46 -6.09
C PRO A 38 -1.93 -5.22 -5.92
N LEU A 39 -2.83 -5.01 -6.88
CA LEU A 39 -3.81 -3.93 -6.90
C LEU A 39 -5.21 -4.50 -7.11
N GLY A 40 -6.24 -3.89 -6.50
CA GLY A 40 -7.63 -4.26 -6.74
C GLY A 40 -8.55 -4.11 -5.53
N PRO A 41 -9.69 -4.83 -5.49
CA PRO A 41 -10.23 -5.65 -6.59
C PRO A 41 -10.77 -4.81 -7.75
N ALA A 42 -11.01 -3.51 -7.51
CA ALA A 42 -11.49 -2.56 -8.50
C ALA A 42 -10.89 -1.17 -8.26
N LEU A 43 -11.02 -0.30 -9.24
CA LEU A 43 -10.84 1.13 -9.06
C LEU A 43 -12.19 1.74 -8.67
N VAL A 44 -12.31 2.25 -7.45
CA VAL A 44 -13.49 2.99 -6.99
C VAL A 44 -13.30 4.45 -7.35
N THR A 45 -14.22 5.02 -8.12
CA THR A 45 -14.12 6.42 -8.55
C THR A 45 -14.19 7.37 -7.35
N LYS A 46 -13.49 8.51 -7.44
CA LYS A 46 -13.39 9.45 -6.31
C LYS A 46 -14.74 9.94 -5.77
N ASP A 47 -15.76 9.99 -6.63
CA ASP A 47 -17.11 10.49 -6.28
C ASP A 47 -17.96 9.43 -5.57
N SER A 48 -17.51 8.17 -5.54
CA SER A 48 -18.14 7.07 -4.80
C SER A 48 -17.51 6.82 -3.43
N VAL A 49 -16.46 7.56 -3.07
CA VAL A 49 -15.81 7.48 -1.76
C VAL A 49 -16.24 8.68 -0.92
N ALA A 50 -16.81 8.44 0.26
CA ALA A 50 -17.37 9.50 1.09
C ALA A 50 -16.29 10.48 1.59
N ASP A 51 -15.21 9.94 2.16
CA ASP A 51 -14.01 10.69 2.54
C ASP A 51 -12.76 9.79 2.42
N PRO A 52 -11.91 9.99 1.38
CA PRO A 52 -10.71 9.17 1.19
C PRO A 52 -9.67 9.35 2.30
N HIS A 53 -9.79 10.39 3.13
CA HIS A 53 -8.94 10.64 4.29
C HIS A 53 -9.57 10.18 5.60
N ASN A 54 -10.62 9.36 5.56
CA ASN A 54 -11.21 8.75 6.76
C ASN A 54 -11.68 7.30 6.55
N LEU A 55 -10.90 6.48 5.86
CA LEU A 55 -11.21 5.07 5.60
C LEU A 55 -10.42 4.16 6.56
N LYS A 56 -11.08 3.18 7.17
CA LYS A 56 -10.35 2.11 7.89
C LYS A 56 -9.50 1.32 6.90
N ILE A 57 -8.28 0.98 7.32
CA ILE A 57 -7.35 0.16 6.57
C ILE A 57 -6.85 -0.98 7.45
N CYS A 58 -6.85 -2.20 6.91
CA CYS A 58 -6.48 -3.42 7.62
C CYS A 58 -5.65 -4.35 6.75
N CYS A 59 -4.69 -5.05 7.37
CA CYS A 59 -3.98 -6.16 6.76
C CYS A 59 -4.02 -7.37 7.69
N ARG A 60 -4.33 -8.55 7.13
CA ARG A 60 -4.35 -9.84 7.83
C ARG A 60 -3.42 -10.82 7.17
N VAL A 61 -2.75 -11.65 7.97
CA VAL A 61 -1.96 -12.80 7.50
C VAL A 61 -2.53 -14.06 8.13
N ASN A 62 -3.04 -14.98 7.32
CA ASN A 62 -3.73 -16.20 7.78
C ASN A 62 -4.85 -15.90 8.80
N GLY A 63 -5.64 -14.84 8.55
CA GLY A 63 -6.72 -14.38 9.42
C GLY A 63 -6.30 -13.49 10.60
N GLU A 64 -5.02 -13.48 10.98
CA GLU A 64 -4.49 -12.66 12.07
C GLU A 64 -4.29 -11.21 11.62
N VAL A 65 -4.85 -10.24 12.35
CA VAL A 65 -4.67 -8.81 12.05
C VAL A 65 -3.24 -8.38 12.35
N VAL A 66 -2.49 -7.98 11.32
CA VAL A 66 -1.10 -7.53 11.43
C VAL A 66 -0.93 -6.03 11.32
N GLN A 67 -1.85 -5.33 10.65
CA GLN A 67 -1.92 -3.87 10.56
C GLN A 67 -3.39 -3.44 10.66
N SER A 68 -3.67 -2.37 11.40
CA SER A 68 -5.00 -1.80 11.54
C SER A 68 -4.88 -0.31 11.85
N SER A 69 -5.51 0.53 11.04
CA SER A 69 -5.45 1.99 11.18
C SER A 69 -6.58 2.67 10.39
N ASN A 70 -6.44 3.97 10.14
CA ASN A 70 -7.37 4.76 9.33
C ASN A 70 -6.58 5.80 8.50
N THR A 71 -7.04 6.10 7.28
CA THR A 71 -6.36 7.04 6.35
C THR A 71 -6.32 8.49 6.88
N SER A 72 -7.09 8.82 7.91
CA SER A 72 -6.96 10.09 8.65
C SER A 72 -5.59 10.28 9.29
N GLN A 73 -4.87 9.18 9.57
CA GLN A 73 -3.52 9.18 10.12
C GLN A 73 -2.42 9.42 9.07
N MET A 74 -2.76 9.56 7.79
CA MET A 74 -1.79 9.95 6.76
C MET A 74 -1.19 11.31 7.12
N VAL A 75 0.14 11.36 7.19
CA VAL A 75 0.93 12.57 7.46
C VAL A 75 0.75 13.60 6.34
N PHE A 76 0.84 13.15 5.09
CA PHE A 76 0.61 13.96 3.89
C PHE A 76 -0.66 13.46 3.19
N LYS A 77 -1.60 14.35 2.94
CA LYS A 77 -2.88 14.00 2.28
C LYS A 77 -2.68 13.81 0.77
N THR A 78 -3.65 13.17 0.12
CA THR A 78 -3.58 12.80 -1.32
C THR A 78 -3.20 13.98 -2.21
N GLU A 79 -3.82 15.14 -2.02
CA GLU A 79 -3.51 16.37 -2.76
C GLU A 79 -2.08 16.84 -2.56
N GLU A 80 -1.59 16.78 -1.33
CA GLU A 80 -0.24 17.20 -0.97
C GLU A 80 0.80 16.26 -1.59
N LEU A 81 0.54 14.96 -1.59
CA LEU A 81 1.38 13.97 -2.27
C LEU A 81 1.45 14.24 -3.79
N ILE A 82 0.31 14.48 -4.43
CA ILE A 82 0.24 14.80 -5.86
C ILE A 82 0.96 16.11 -6.16
N ALA A 83 0.70 17.16 -5.38
CA ALA A 83 1.32 18.47 -5.54
C ALA A 83 2.84 18.37 -5.37
N TRP A 84 3.32 17.61 -4.39
CA TRP A 84 4.74 17.41 -4.16
C TRP A 84 5.40 16.64 -5.30
N VAL A 85 4.87 15.48 -5.68
CA VAL A 85 5.47 14.62 -6.72
C VAL A 85 5.50 15.33 -8.08
N SER A 86 4.46 16.10 -8.41
CA SER A 86 4.36 16.82 -9.69
C SER A 86 5.39 17.96 -9.87
N GLN A 87 6.12 18.35 -8.81
CA GLN A 87 7.25 19.28 -8.93
C GLN A 87 8.47 18.61 -9.58
N PHE A 88 8.57 17.28 -9.54
CA PHE A 88 9.75 16.54 -9.97
C PHE A 88 9.51 15.75 -11.25
N VAL A 89 8.29 15.25 -11.45
CA VAL A 89 7.92 14.42 -12.60
C VAL A 89 6.56 14.85 -13.14
N THR A 90 6.40 14.82 -14.46
CA THR A 90 5.07 14.98 -15.08
C THR A 90 4.23 13.77 -14.75
N LEU A 91 3.06 13.99 -14.16
CA LEU A 91 2.06 12.95 -13.91
C LEU A 91 1.16 12.78 -15.15
N TYR A 92 0.92 11.54 -15.55
CA TYR A 92 0.06 11.17 -16.66
C TYR A 92 -1.21 10.45 -16.17
N PRO A 93 -2.33 10.56 -16.91
CA PRO A 93 -3.50 9.73 -16.64
C PRO A 93 -3.13 8.25 -16.65
N GLY A 94 -3.45 7.55 -15.56
CA GLY A 94 -3.08 6.15 -15.36
C GLY A 94 -1.91 5.95 -14.39
N ASP A 95 -1.21 7.01 -13.99
CA ASP A 95 -0.19 6.92 -12.95
C ASP A 95 -0.80 6.50 -11.60
N ILE A 96 -0.04 5.70 -10.84
CA ILE A 96 -0.47 5.13 -9.57
C ILE A 96 0.46 5.60 -8.46
N ILE A 97 -0.12 6.13 -7.38
CA ILE A 97 0.60 6.56 -6.18
C ILE A 97 0.18 5.68 -5.01
N LEU A 98 1.12 4.88 -4.48
CA LEU A 98 0.93 4.20 -3.21
C LEU A 98 1.26 5.17 -2.08
N THR A 99 0.28 5.48 -1.25
CA THR A 99 0.32 6.62 -0.31
C THR A 99 0.99 6.31 1.04
N GLY A 100 1.58 5.13 1.18
CA GLY A 100 2.26 4.66 2.39
C GLY A 100 1.54 3.52 3.08
N THR A 101 2.00 3.16 4.28
CA THR A 101 1.47 2.03 5.05
C THR A 101 1.42 2.37 6.54
N PRO A 102 0.38 1.95 7.29
CA PRO A 102 0.30 2.18 8.73
C PRO A 102 1.29 1.30 9.52
N PRO A 103 1.46 1.53 10.84
CA PRO A 103 2.24 0.67 11.71
C PRO A 103 1.81 -0.80 11.68
N GLY A 104 2.72 -1.70 12.09
CA GLY A 104 2.47 -3.14 12.20
C GLY A 104 3.22 -4.02 11.21
N VAL A 105 3.96 -3.41 10.26
CA VAL A 105 4.81 -4.13 9.31
C VAL A 105 5.81 -5.05 10.01
N GLY A 106 5.98 -6.25 9.44
CA GLY A 106 6.66 -7.35 10.11
C GLY A 106 8.13 -7.10 10.50
N VAL A 107 8.86 -6.28 9.74
CA VAL A 107 10.28 -5.97 10.00
C VAL A 107 10.52 -5.22 11.31
N PHE A 108 9.53 -4.48 11.81
CA PHE A 108 9.63 -3.72 13.07
C PHE A 108 9.04 -4.45 14.28
N ARG A 109 8.52 -5.67 14.09
CA ARG A 109 8.07 -6.53 15.19
C ARG A 109 9.28 -7.06 15.97
N LYS A 110 9.02 -7.52 17.20
CA LYS A 110 10.02 -8.11 18.10
C LYS A 110 9.52 -9.49 18.56
N PRO A 111 10.04 -10.61 17.99
CA PRO A 111 10.99 -10.67 16.87
C PRO A 111 10.39 -10.23 15.52
N PRO A 112 11.22 -9.88 14.51
CA PRO A 112 10.73 -9.61 13.17
C PRO A 112 9.99 -10.82 12.59
N VAL A 113 8.90 -10.55 11.87
CA VAL A 113 8.08 -11.57 11.20
C VAL A 113 8.05 -11.26 9.71
N PHE A 114 8.27 -12.26 8.87
CA PHE A 114 8.23 -12.12 7.42
C PHE A 114 7.26 -13.14 6.83
N LEU A 115 6.71 -12.81 5.66
CA LEU A 115 5.84 -13.70 4.90
C LEU A 115 6.60 -14.98 4.53
N LYS A 116 5.88 -16.11 4.57
CA LYS A 116 6.36 -17.43 4.22
C LYS A 116 5.54 -18.00 3.08
N LYS A 117 6.12 -18.95 2.35
CA LYS A 117 5.38 -19.75 1.36
C LYS A 117 4.14 -20.37 2.01
N GLY A 118 2.99 -20.18 1.37
CA GLY A 118 1.70 -20.66 1.83
C GLY A 118 0.89 -19.63 2.61
N ASP A 119 1.50 -18.54 3.11
CA ASP A 119 0.77 -17.49 3.80
C ASP A 119 -0.26 -16.83 2.87
N GLU A 120 -1.46 -16.63 3.38
CA GLU A 120 -2.50 -15.83 2.75
C GLU A 120 -2.48 -14.43 3.36
N VAL A 121 -2.36 -13.41 2.49
CA VAL A 121 -2.36 -12.00 2.89
C VAL A 121 -3.63 -11.34 2.37
N GLN A 122 -4.39 -10.74 3.27
CA GLN A 122 -5.60 -9.98 2.97
C GLN A 122 -5.34 -8.50 3.27
N CYS A 123 -5.46 -7.64 2.26
CA CYS A 123 -5.40 -6.19 2.44
C CYS A 123 -6.78 -5.60 2.15
N GLU A 124 -7.30 -4.80 3.07
CA GLU A 124 -8.66 -4.28 3.04
C GLU A 124 -8.66 -2.79 3.35
N ILE A 125 -9.42 -2.02 2.57
CA ILE A 125 -9.73 -0.63 2.87
C ILE A 125 -11.24 -0.46 2.77
N GLU A 126 -11.82 0.17 3.79
CA GLU A 126 -13.25 0.51 3.86
C GLU A 126 -13.67 1.25 2.58
N GLU A 127 -14.86 0.92 2.06
CA GLU A 127 -15.40 1.39 0.76
C GLU A 127 -14.65 0.92 -0.51
N LEU A 128 -13.37 0.53 -0.43
CA LEU A 128 -12.58 0.12 -1.60
C LEU A 128 -12.57 -1.39 -1.86
N GLY A 129 -12.76 -2.19 -0.81
CA GLY A 129 -12.83 -3.65 -0.88
C GLY A 129 -11.59 -4.34 -0.32
N VAL A 130 -11.38 -5.59 -0.74
CA VAL A 130 -10.32 -6.47 -0.23
C VAL A 130 -9.61 -7.20 -1.37
N ILE A 131 -8.29 -7.29 -1.27
CA ILE A 131 -7.47 -8.18 -2.09
C ILE A 131 -6.90 -9.30 -1.22
N ILE A 132 -6.89 -10.52 -1.76
CA ILE A 132 -6.40 -11.72 -1.08
C ILE A 132 -5.36 -12.37 -1.98
N ASN A 133 -4.14 -12.51 -1.49
CA ASN A 133 -3.03 -13.07 -2.25
C ASN A 133 -2.30 -14.13 -1.44
N LYS A 134 -1.95 -15.24 -2.09
CA LYS A 134 -1.16 -16.32 -1.48
C LYS A 134 0.30 -16.21 -1.89
N VAL A 135 1.19 -16.33 -0.91
CA VAL A 135 2.64 -16.36 -1.14
C VAL A 135 3.03 -17.75 -1.67
N VAL A 136 3.72 -17.81 -2.81
CA VAL A 136 4.07 -19.07 -3.51
C VAL A 136 5.57 -19.31 -3.62
#